data_AF-A0A8J7Z5Q3-F1
#
_entry.id   AF-A0A8J7Z5Q3-F1
#
_cell.length_a   1.000
_cell.length_b   1.000
_cell.length_c   1.000
_cell.angle_alpha   90.00
_cell.angle_beta   90.00
_cell.angle_gamma   90.00
#
_symmetry.space_group_name_H-M   'P 1'
#
loop_
_entity.id
_entity.type
_entity.pdbx_description
1 polymer ?
#
loop_
_entity_poly.entity_id
_entity_poly.type
_entity_poly.pdbx_seq_one_letter_code
_entity_poly.pdbx_strand_id
1 'polypeptide(L)'
;MSDLSSEEIYQEVGRIVSQFRLLECAECAAAVLEWTDQRRIERALLKLRTRYDFEDYILSDRLEAMGITEPITENGIHYGVKVRGKVFDNLSTEGMQLEEWLSDFHCPSEQFVIEEMENFASQSEVQ
;
A
#
# COMPACT_ATOMS: atom_id res chain seq x y z
N MET A 1 -1.29 -10.84 -26.81
CA MET A 1 -0.49 -9.94 -25.97
C MET A 1 0.32 -10.86 -25.08
N SER A 2 1.65 -10.70 -25.02
CA SER A 2 2.46 -11.49 -24.10
C SER A 2 2.08 -11.11 -22.68
N ASP A 3 1.69 -12.08 -21.86
CA ASP A 3 1.49 -11.85 -20.43
C ASP A 3 2.83 -11.40 -19.84
N LEU A 4 2.83 -10.26 -19.15
CA LEU A 4 4.02 -9.78 -18.44
C LEU A 4 4.39 -10.82 -17.37
N SER A 5 5.69 -11.09 -17.24
CA SER A 5 6.21 -11.88 -16.13
C SER A 5 6.01 -11.13 -14.80
N SER A 6 6.02 -11.87 -13.67
CA SER A 6 5.92 -11.24 -12.35
C SER A 6 7.00 -10.18 -12.12
N GLU A 7 8.21 -10.42 -12.60
CA GLU A 7 9.33 -9.48 -12.46
C GLU A 7 9.10 -8.19 -13.25
N GLU A 8 8.62 -8.28 -14.49
CA GLU A 8 8.25 -7.09 -15.27
C GLU A 8 7.12 -6.31 -14.58
N ILE A 9 6.11 -7.01 -14.04
CA ILE A 9 5.04 -6.37 -13.27
C ILE A 9 5.61 -5.62 -12.06
N TYR A 10 6.49 -6.26 -11.28
CA TYR A 10 7.10 -5.63 -10.10
C TYR A 10 7.92 -4.40 -10.46
N GLN A 11 8.68 -4.44 -11.54
CA GLN A 11 9.47 -3.29 -12.00
C GLN A 11 8.58 -2.12 -12.44
N GLU A 12 7.47 -2.40 -13.12
CA GLU A 12 6.52 -1.35 -13.51
C GLU A 12 5.80 -0.75 -12.30
N VAL A 13 5.30 -1.57 -11.38
CA VAL A 13 4.66 -1.10 -10.14
C VAL A 13 5.65 -0.32 -9.30
N GLY A 14 6.90 -0.77 -9.17
CA GLY A 14 7.96 -0.04 -8.49
C GLY A 14 8.25 1.33 -9.09
N ARG A 15 8.18 1.46 -10.43
CA ARG A 15 8.32 2.76 -11.09
C ARG A 15 7.15 3.69 -10.78
N ILE A 16 5.92 3.18 -10.67
CA ILE A 16 4.74 3.97 -10.25
C ILE A 16 4.93 4.43 -8.80
N VAL A 17 5.20 3.49 -7.90
CA VAL A 17 5.43 3.73 -6.46
C VAL A 17 6.50 4.80 -6.23
N SER A 18 7.58 4.80 -7.00
CA SER A 18 8.70 5.74 -6.84
C SER A 18 8.34 7.22 -7.05
N GLN A 19 7.14 7.51 -7.58
CA GLN A 19 6.64 8.87 -7.79
C GLN A 19 5.98 9.49 -6.56
N PHE A 20 5.64 8.67 -5.55
CA PHE A 20 4.92 9.07 -4.36
C PHE A 20 5.87 9.25 -3.16
N ARG A 21 5.48 10.14 -2.25
CA ARG A 21 6.24 10.52 -1.06
C ARG A 21 5.51 10.07 0.21
N LEU A 22 6.06 10.45 1.37
CA LEU A 22 5.37 10.30 2.65
C LEU A 22 3.97 10.93 2.60
N LEU A 23 3.02 10.31 3.32
CA LEU A 23 1.61 10.70 3.38
C LEU A 23 0.78 10.51 2.09
N GLU A 24 1.36 10.02 1.00
CA GLU A 24 0.68 9.82 -0.29
C GLU A 24 0.30 8.35 -0.58
N CYS A 25 0.02 7.56 0.48
CA CYS A 25 -0.27 6.13 0.33
C CYS A 25 -1.57 5.86 -0.45
N ALA A 26 -2.58 6.71 -0.30
CA ALA A 26 -3.86 6.57 -0.99
C ALA A 26 -3.74 6.82 -2.49
N GLU A 27 -3.05 7.90 -2.88
CA GLU A 27 -2.76 8.25 -4.27
C GLU A 27 -1.87 7.19 -4.93
N CYS A 28 -0.87 6.69 -4.20
CA CYS A 28 -0.03 5.58 -4.65
C CYS A 28 -0.86 4.33 -4.93
N ALA A 29 -1.71 3.92 -3.98
CA ALA A 29 -2.57 2.76 -4.14
C ALA A 29 -3.53 2.91 -5.33
N ALA A 30 -4.14 4.09 -5.50
CA ALA A 30 -5.01 4.39 -6.63
C ALA A 30 -4.29 4.24 -7.98
N ALA A 31 -3.06 4.76 -8.10
CA ALA A 31 -2.27 4.65 -9.34
C ALA A 31 -1.88 3.20 -9.68
N VAL A 32 -1.52 2.41 -8.67
CA VAL A 32 -1.20 0.98 -8.86
C VAL A 32 -2.47 0.19 -9.25
N LEU A 33 -3.61 0.46 -8.61
CA LEU A 33 -4.90 -0.14 -8.96
C LEU A 33 -5.29 0.20 -10.40
N GLU A 34 -5.22 1.46 -10.80
CA GLU A 34 -5.53 1.89 -12.17
C GLU A 34 -4.65 1.17 -13.20
N TRP A 35 -3.34 1.12 -12.97
CA TRP A 35 -2.41 0.48 -13.90
C TRP A 35 -2.64 -1.03 -14.02
N THR A 36 -2.94 -1.71 -12.91
CA THR A 36 -3.25 -3.15 -12.88
C THR A 36 -4.59 -3.47 -13.53
N ASP A 37 -5.62 -2.63 -13.32
CA ASP A 37 -6.94 -2.75 -13.94
C ASP A 37 -6.89 -2.67 -15.46
N GLN A 38 -6.18 -1.68 -16.00
CA GLN A 38 -5.99 -1.50 -17.44
C GLN A 38 -5.35 -2.72 -18.11
N ARG A 39 -4.57 -3.51 -17.35
CA ARG A 39 -3.85 -4.70 -17.81
C ARG A 39 -4.50 -6.01 -17.38
N ARG A 40 -5.62 -5.96 -16.65
CA ARG A 40 -6.32 -7.13 -16.09
C ARG A 40 -5.38 -8.00 -15.24
N ILE A 41 -4.46 -7.37 -14.53
CA ILE A 41 -3.57 -8.04 -13.58
C ILE A 41 -4.33 -8.22 -12.28
N GLU A 42 -4.29 -9.41 -11.71
CA GLU A 42 -4.90 -9.70 -10.41
C GLU A 42 -4.21 -8.90 -9.29
N ARG A 43 -5.04 -8.29 -8.44
CA ARG A 43 -4.62 -7.36 -7.38
C ARG A 43 -5.65 -7.34 -6.25
N ALA A 44 -5.19 -7.00 -5.05
CA ALA A 44 -6.05 -6.68 -3.92
C ALA A 44 -5.58 -5.40 -3.23
N LEU A 45 -6.52 -4.51 -2.89
CA LEU A 45 -6.22 -3.37 -2.02
C LEU A 45 -6.18 -3.84 -0.57
N LEU A 46 -5.12 -3.46 0.14
CA LEU A 46 -4.99 -3.62 1.58
C LEU A 46 -5.19 -2.26 2.23
N LYS A 47 -6.11 -2.20 3.18
CA LYS A 47 -6.30 -1.05 4.06
C LYS A 47 -5.91 -1.48 5.46
N LEU A 48 -4.81 -0.91 5.97
CA LEU A 48 -4.39 -1.06 7.35
C LEU A 48 -4.79 0.21 8.10
N ARG A 49 -5.48 0.03 9.22
CA ARG A 49 -5.86 1.15 10.09
C ARG A 49 -5.55 0.85 11.53
N THR A 50 -5.24 1.87 12.31
CA THR A 50 -5.17 1.77 13.77
C THR A 50 -6.50 1.23 14.31
N ARG A 51 -6.42 0.48 15.42
CA ARG A 51 -7.62 -0.11 16.02
C ARG A 51 -8.53 0.94 16.62
N TYR A 52 -7.97 2.02 17.13
CA TYR A 52 -8.69 3.06 17.87
C TYR A 52 -8.68 4.38 17.10
N ASP A 53 -9.85 5.01 16.99
CA ASP A 53 -10.07 6.23 16.17
C ASP A 53 -9.32 7.48 16.67
N PHE A 54 -8.70 7.44 17.86
CA PHE A 54 -7.87 8.51 18.41
C PHE A 54 -6.37 8.34 18.13
N GLU A 55 -6.01 7.28 17.40
CA GLU A 55 -4.64 7.00 16.99
C GLU A 55 -4.47 7.40 15.52
N ASP A 56 -4.08 8.65 15.34
CA ASP A 56 -4.12 9.35 14.06
C ASP A 56 -2.85 9.11 13.23
N TYR A 57 -1.87 8.37 13.75
CA TYR A 57 -0.58 8.24 13.08
C TYR A 57 -0.05 6.81 13.12
N ILE A 58 0.78 6.53 12.12
CA ILE A 58 1.50 5.27 11.97
C ILE A 58 2.97 5.62 11.69
N LEU A 59 3.88 4.88 12.30
CA LEU A 59 5.33 4.90 12.05
C LEU A 59 5.75 3.64 11.29
N SER A 60 6.94 3.67 10.70
CA SER A 60 7.47 2.60 9.86
C SER A 60 8.89 2.26 10.29
N ASP A 61 9.10 1.01 10.69
CA ASP A 61 10.38 0.48 11.17
C ASP A 61 11.50 0.67 10.14
N ARG A 62 11.22 0.40 8.85
CA ARG A 62 12.22 0.61 7.78
C ARG A 62 12.64 2.07 7.66
N LEU A 63 11.74 3.03 7.89
CA LEU A 63 12.06 4.45 7.84
C LEU A 63 12.83 4.87 9.09
N GLU A 64 12.44 4.38 10.27
CA GLU A 64 13.16 4.63 11.51
C GLU A 64 14.60 4.09 11.47
N ALA A 65 14.80 2.92 10.86
CA ALA A 65 16.13 2.37 10.60
C ALA A 65 16.99 3.26 9.67
N MET A 66 16.37 4.10 8.86
CA MET A 66 17.02 5.12 8.02
C MET A 66 17.15 6.50 8.71
N GLY A 67 16.68 6.62 9.96
CA GLY A 67 16.69 7.86 10.74
C GLY A 67 15.53 8.81 10.44
N ILE A 68 14.49 8.34 9.74
CA ILE A 68 13.25 9.08 9.46
C ILE A 68 12.23 8.65 10.51
N THR A 69 11.80 9.58 11.35
CA THR A 69 10.90 9.31 12.51
C THR A 69 9.55 9.99 12.36
N GLU A 70 9.31 10.59 11.21
CA GLU A 70 8.08 11.24 10.82
C GLU A 70 6.97 10.19 10.60
N PRO A 71 5.72 10.50 10.99
CA PRO A 71 4.57 9.68 10.64
C PRO A 71 4.42 9.44 9.14
N ILE A 72 4.01 8.23 8.79
CA ILE A 72 3.64 7.86 7.41
C ILE A 72 2.16 8.13 7.12
N THR A 73 1.37 8.45 8.15
CA THR A 73 -0.05 8.84 8.08
C THR A 73 -0.38 9.92 9.12
N GLU A 74 -1.42 10.70 8.85
CA GLU A 74 -2.00 11.69 9.80
C GLU A 74 -3.48 11.41 10.12
N ASN A 75 -3.99 10.26 9.68
CA ASN A 75 -5.36 9.80 9.93
C ASN A 75 -5.43 8.35 10.42
N GLY A 76 -4.29 7.73 10.74
CA GLY A 76 -4.19 6.35 11.21
C GLY A 76 -4.52 5.30 10.15
N ILE A 77 -4.52 5.63 8.84
CA ILE A 77 -4.85 4.71 7.75
C ILE A 77 -3.71 4.68 6.73
N HIS A 78 -3.18 3.49 6.48
CA HIS A 78 -2.16 3.23 5.46
C HIS A 78 -2.67 2.23 4.41
N TYR A 79 -2.33 2.46 3.15
CA TYR A 79 -2.76 1.62 2.04
C TYR A 79 -1.58 0.92 1.37
N GLY A 80 -1.81 -0.33 0.97
CA GLY A 80 -0.91 -1.10 0.12
C GLY A 80 -1.70 -1.85 -0.94
N VAL A 81 -1.07 -2.22 -2.04
CA VAL A 81 -1.68 -3.03 -3.11
C VAL A 81 -0.89 -4.32 -3.25
N LYS A 82 -1.58 -5.45 -3.06
CA LYS A 82 -1.03 -6.78 -3.25
C LYS A 82 -1.13 -7.16 -4.73
N VAL A 83 0.02 -7.38 -5.36
CA VAL A 83 0.14 -7.77 -6.78
C VAL A 83 1.01 -9.02 -6.85
N ARG A 84 0.48 -10.12 -7.39
CA ARG A 84 1.21 -11.40 -7.58
C ARG A 84 1.94 -11.93 -6.33
N GLY A 85 1.46 -11.61 -5.13
CA GLY A 85 2.02 -12.07 -3.86
C GLY A 85 2.96 -11.10 -3.15
N LYS A 86 3.28 -9.96 -3.76
CA LYS A 86 3.99 -8.85 -3.11
C LYS A 86 3.05 -7.70 -2.80
N VAL A 87 3.27 -7.01 -1.69
CA VAL A 87 2.58 -5.77 -1.32
C VAL A 87 3.45 -4.57 -1.69
N PHE A 88 2.84 -3.60 -2.35
CA PHE A 88 3.45 -2.33 -2.72
C PHE A 88 2.70 -1.19 -2.03
N ASP A 89 3.41 -0.29 -1.38
CA ASP A 89 2.93 0.99 -0.85
C ASP A 89 3.87 2.12 -1.29
N ASN A 90 3.59 3.36 -0.93
CA ASN A 90 4.41 4.54 -1.28
C ASN A 90 5.85 4.52 -0.73
N LEU A 91 6.24 3.46 0.01
CA LEU A 91 7.56 3.32 0.61
C LEU A 91 8.34 2.10 0.09
N SER A 92 7.71 1.21 -0.70
CA SER A 92 8.25 -0.09 -1.10
C SER A 92 8.30 -0.28 -2.62
N THR A 93 9.32 0.28 -3.27
CA THR A 93 9.49 0.18 -4.72
C THR A 93 9.77 -1.24 -5.23
N GLU A 94 10.31 -2.12 -4.40
CA GLU A 94 10.60 -3.51 -4.76
C GLU A 94 9.46 -4.48 -4.38
N GLY A 95 8.46 -3.97 -3.66
CA GLY A 95 7.41 -4.74 -2.99
C GLY A 95 7.96 -5.64 -1.89
N MET A 96 7.11 -5.98 -0.92
CA MET A 96 7.46 -6.79 0.24
C MET A 96 6.50 -7.98 0.39
N GLN A 97 6.89 -9.00 1.17
CA GLN A 97 5.92 -10.03 1.56
C GLN A 97 4.86 -9.42 2.49
N LEU A 98 3.65 -9.99 2.48
CA LEU A 98 2.55 -9.49 3.31
C LEU A 98 2.93 -9.47 4.79
N GLU A 99 3.57 -10.52 5.28
CA GLU A 99 3.98 -10.64 6.68
C GLU A 99 5.01 -9.58 7.06
N GLU A 100 5.97 -9.30 6.17
CA GLU A 100 6.99 -8.26 6.37
C GLU A 100 6.37 -6.86 6.37
N TRP A 101 5.42 -6.62 5.45
CA TRP A 101 4.67 -5.37 5.38
C TRP A 101 3.84 -5.15 6.63
N LEU A 102 3.17 -6.18 7.15
CA LEU A 102 2.38 -6.10 8.38
C LEU A 102 3.24 -5.87 9.63
N SER A 103 4.48 -6.37 9.65
CA SER A 103 5.40 -6.18 10.77
C SER A 103 6.11 -4.83 10.77
N ASP A 104 6.02 -4.04 9.70
CA ASP A 104 6.77 -2.79 9.57
C ASP A 104 6.15 -1.62 10.33
N PHE A 105 4.87 -1.70 10.70
CA PHE A 105 4.13 -0.54 11.18
C PHE A 105 3.93 -0.52 12.69
N HIS A 106 4.08 0.67 13.26
CA HIS A 106 3.87 0.95 14.68
C HIS A 106 2.81 2.03 14.90
N CYS A 107 2.02 1.85 15.95
CA CYS A 107 1.08 2.84 16.47
C CYS A 107 1.05 2.73 18.01
N PRO A 108 0.54 3.72 18.76
CA PRO A 108 0.63 3.71 20.23
C PRO A 108 0.12 2.44 20.91
N SER A 109 -0.93 1.80 20.37
CA SER A 109 -1.49 0.56 20.91
C SER A 109 -0.88 -0.72 20.35
N GLU A 110 -0.04 -0.64 19.32
CA GLU A 110 0.46 -1.79 18.54
C GLU A 110 -0.67 -2.68 17.98
N GLN A 111 -1.84 -2.09 17.73
CA GLN A 111 -3.02 -2.83 17.28
C GLN A 111 -3.59 -2.23 16.00
N PHE A 112 -3.67 -3.08 14.98
CA PHE A 112 -4.20 -2.73 13.68
C PHE A 112 -5.40 -3.59 13.30
N VAL A 113 -6.24 -3.05 12.42
CA VAL A 113 -7.26 -3.78 11.67
C VAL A 113 -6.87 -3.72 10.20
N ILE A 114 -6.95 -4.87 9.52
CA ILE A 114 -6.58 -5.00 8.11
C ILE A 114 -7.80 -5.48 7.34
N GLU A 115 -8.08 -4.82 6.22
CA GLU A 115 -9.15 -5.14 5.30
C GLU A 115 -8.54 -5.37 3.90
N GLU A 116 -8.83 -6.53 3.30
CA GLU A 116 -8.40 -6.88 1.93
C GLU A 116 -9.61 -6.79 0.98
N MET A 117 -9.45 -6.07 -0.13
CA MET A 117 -10.50 -5.81 -1.11
C MET A 117 -10.03 -6.21 -2.51
N GLU A 118 -10.50 -7.36 -2.99
CA GLU A 118 -10.09 -7.96 -4.27
C GLU A 118 -10.83 -7.38 -5.50
N ASN A 119 -11.93 -6.64 -5.27
CA ASN A 119 -12.77 -6.05 -6.32
C ASN A 119 -13.14 -4.60 -5.99
N PHE A 120 -12.20 -3.67 -6.21
CA PHE A 120 -12.54 -2.26 -6.38
C PHE A 120 -13.18 -2.10 -7.77
N ALA A 121 -14.45 -2.47 -7.91
CA ALA A 121 -15.23 -1.88 -8.99
C ALA A 121 -15.32 -0.40 -8.66
N SER A 122 -14.84 0.45 -9.56
CA SER A 122 -15.00 1.90 -9.49
C SER A 122 -16.40 2.23 -8.97
N GLN A 123 -16.49 2.75 -7.75
CA GLN A 123 -17.70 3.44 -7.33
C GLN A 123 -17.71 4.81 -8.02
N SER A 124 -17.85 4.78 -9.33
CA SER A 124 -18.61 5.80 -10.04
C SER A 124 -20.06 5.37 -9.99
N GLU A 125 -20.93 6.29 -9.58
CA GLU A 125 -22.39 6.21 -9.46
C GLU A 125 -22.95 5.97 -8.05
N VAL A 126 -23.07 7.03 -7.26
CA VAL A 126 -24.37 7.42 -6.67
C VAL A 126 -24.52 8.94 -6.75
N GLN A 127 -25.51 9.34 -7.57
CA GLN A 127 -26.23 10.62 -7.75
C GLN A 127 -25.78 11.88 -6.99
#